data_AF-A0A533RTG6-F1
#
_entry.id   AF-A0A533RTG6-F1
#
_cell.length_a   1.000
_cell.length_b   1.000
_cell.length_c   1.000
_cell.angle_alpha   90.00
_cell.angle_beta   90.00
_cell.angle_gamma   90.00
#
_symmetry.space_group_name_H-M   'P 1'
#
loop_
_entity.id
_entity.type
_entity.pdbx_description
1 polymer ?
#
loop_
_entity_poly.entity_id
_entity_poly.type
_entity_poly.pdbx_seq_one_letter_code
_entity_poly.pdbx_strand_id
1 'polypeptide(L)'
;MVYVFTVALLLIMVGELADKSQLLALVLATRYKAWQVLVGIFIATFVVHFFTTLVGMWLGAAIPGWIMPWVSGVLFIGFGIWTLRGDTVEEGEADRGGMAKYGPVVATAVAFFFAELGDKTQFMTLAIAADPGGALLENLKAVGPQVQTWLTSMGLGVE
;
A
#
# COMPACT_ATOMS: atom_id res chain seq x y z
N MET A 1 13.09 5.86 10.74
CA MET A 1 11.96 6.81 10.61
C MET A 1 11.93 7.47 9.25
N VAL A 2 12.96 8.22 8.83
CA VAL A 2 13.00 8.85 7.49
C VAL A 2 12.87 7.81 6.36
N TYR A 3 13.60 6.69 6.44
CA TYR A 3 13.52 5.60 5.45
C TYR A 3 12.10 5.08 5.23
N VAL A 4 11.41 4.67 6.30
CA VAL A 4 10.06 4.11 6.23
C VAL A 4 9.07 5.15 5.70
N PHE A 5 9.20 6.42 6.13
CA PHE A 5 8.38 7.51 5.61
C PHE A 5 8.58 7.70 4.10
N THR A 6 9.83 7.74 3.61
CA THR A 6 10.12 7.93 2.19
C THR A 6 9.63 6.75 1.34
N VAL A 7 9.84 5.50 1.80
CA VAL A 7 9.35 4.31 1.10
C VAL A 7 7.82 4.31 1.04
N ALA A 8 7.15 4.54 2.16
CA ALA A 8 5.69 4.62 2.21
C ALA A 8 5.16 5.74 1.30
N LEU A 9 5.71 6.95 1.41
CA LEU A 9 5.30 8.09 0.59
C LEU A 9 5.41 7.77 -0.90
N LEU A 10 6.56 7.27 -1.36
CA LEU A 10 6.79 7.03 -2.79
C LEU A 10 5.95 5.87 -3.32
N LEU A 11 5.92 4.73 -2.62
CA LEU A 11 5.19 3.56 -3.09
C LEU A 11 3.68 3.79 -3.05
N ILE A 12 3.15 4.38 -1.97
CA ILE A 12 1.72 4.69 -1.87
C ILE A 12 1.33 5.75 -2.89
N MET A 13 2.13 6.82 -3.05
CA MET A 13 1.84 7.84 -4.07
C MET A 13 1.81 7.26 -5.49
N VAL A 14 2.75 6.36 -5.82
CA VAL A 14 2.78 5.69 -7.13
C VAL A 14 1.60 4.72 -7.28
N GLY A 15 1.22 4.00 -6.23
CA GLY A 15 0.08 3.09 -6.25
C GLY A 15 -1.26 3.81 -6.44
N GLU A 16 -1.40 5.00 -5.87
CA GLU A 16 -2.62 5.84 -5.93
C GLU A 16 -2.69 6.74 -7.18
N LEU A 17 -1.62 6.80 -7.97
CA LEU A 17 -1.56 7.65 -9.16
C LEU A 17 -2.44 7.08 -10.29
N ALA A 18 -3.40 7.89 -10.75
CA ALA A 18 -4.36 7.57 -11.81
C ALA A 18 -5.34 6.43 -11.47
N ASP A 19 -5.74 6.33 -10.21
CA ASP A 19 -6.63 5.28 -9.73
C ASP A 19 -8.14 5.62 -9.80
N LYS A 20 -8.98 4.58 -9.72
CA LYS A 20 -10.45 4.66 -9.63
C LYS A 20 -10.93 5.59 -8.50
N SER A 21 -10.17 5.69 -7.40
CA SER A 21 -10.43 6.58 -6.27
C SER A 21 -10.46 8.06 -6.70
N GLN A 22 -9.66 8.46 -7.70
CA GLN A 22 -9.64 9.82 -8.24
C GLN A 22 -10.91 10.14 -9.06
N LEU A 23 -11.42 9.16 -9.81
CA LEU A 23 -12.68 9.29 -10.55
C LEU A 23 -13.88 9.34 -9.59
N LEU A 24 -13.86 8.53 -8.53
CA LEU A 24 -14.86 8.59 -7.46
C LEU A 24 -14.87 9.96 -6.76
N ALA A 25 -13.70 10.51 -6.44
CA ALA A 25 -13.57 11.87 -5.89
C ALA A 25 -14.21 12.91 -6.82
N LEU A 26 -13.92 12.81 -8.12
CA LEU A 26 -14.48 13.73 -9.13
C LEU A 26 -16.00 13.62 -9.20
N VAL A 27 -16.56 12.41 -9.25
CA VAL A 27 -18.01 12.18 -9.26
C VAL A 27 -18.67 12.77 -8.01
N LEU A 28 -18.10 12.55 -6.82
CA LEU A 28 -18.65 13.10 -5.58
C LEU A 28 -18.52 14.63 -5.50
N ALA A 29 -17.47 15.20 -6.08
CA ALA A 29 -17.30 16.66 -6.19
C ALA A 29 -18.29 17.32 -7.16
N THR A 30 -18.92 16.57 -8.07
CA THR A 30 -20.07 17.08 -8.86
C THR A 30 -21.36 17.18 -8.05
N ARG A 31 -21.48 16.38 -6.96
CA ARG A 31 -22.68 16.29 -6.12
C ARG A 31 -22.57 17.16 -4.84
N TYR A 32 -21.37 17.37 -4.33
CA TYR A 32 -21.11 18.01 -3.04
C TYR A 32 -20.00 19.07 -3.10
N LYS A 33 -19.87 19.91 -2.07
CA LYS A 33 -18.80 20.92 -2.01
C LYS A 33 -17.44 20.24 -1.85
N ALA A 34 -16.44 20.68 -2.63
CA ALA A 34 -15.10 20.08 -2.66
C ALA A 34 -14.47 19.88 -1.28
N TRP A 35 -14.56 20.87 -0.37
CA TRP A 35 -13.99 20.75 0.97
C TRP A 35 -14.65 19.64 1.81
N GLN A 36 -15.96 19.37 1.62
CA GLN A 36 -16.68 18.31 2.33
C GLN A 36 -16.26 16.94 1.82
N VAL A 37 -16.04 16.82 0.50
CA VAL A 37 -15.51 15.62 -0.14
C VAL A 37 -14.09 15.35 0.39
N LEU A 38 -13.22 16.36 0.39
CA LEU A 38 -11.84 16.23 0.89
C LEU A 38 -11.79 15.76 2.36
N VAL A 39 -12.64 16.31 3.23
CA VAL A 39 -12.72 15.87 4.63
C VAL A 39 -13.20 14.42 4.73
N GLY A 40 -14.19 14.02 3.92
CA GLY A 40 -14.69 12.64 3.89
C GLY A 40 -13.61 11.65 3.44
N ILE A 41 -12.91 11.97 2.34
CA ILE A 41 -11.77 11.19 1.83
C ILE A 41 -10.70 11.07 2.91
N PHE A 42 -10.29 12.19 3.51
CA PHE A 42 -9.26 12.20 4.55
C PHE A 42 -9.62 11.26 5.71
N ILE A 43 -10.86 11.32 6.21
CA ILE A 43 -11.33 10.43 7.29
C ILE A 43 -11.25 8.96 6.85
N ALA A 44 -11.75 8.65 5.66
CA ALA A 44 -11.75 7.29 5.13
C ALA A 44 -10.32 6.74 4.98
N THR A 45 -9.47 7.46 4.27
CA THR A 45 -8.06 7.08 4.02
C THR A 45 -7.30 6.95 5.33
N PHE A 46 -7.48 7.88 6.28
CA PHE A 46 -6.83 7.80 7.59
C PHE A 46 -7.24 6.54 8.34
N VAL A 47 -8.54 6.25 8.43
CA VAL A 47 -9.06 5.07 9.13
C VAL A 47 -8.53 3.79 8.48
N VAL A 48 -8.64 3.67 7.16
CA VAL A 48 -8.17 2.52 6.39
C VAL A 48 -6.68 2.28 6.60
N HIS A 49 -5.85 3.31 6.42
CA HIS A 49 -4.40 3.17 6.53
C HIS A 49 -3.97 2.93 7.97
N PHE A 50 -4.63 3.55 8.96
CA PHE A 50 -4.33 3.34 10.38
C PHE A 50 -4.53 1.87 10.77
N PHE A 51 -5.70 1.31 10.48
CA PHE A 51 -5.98 -0.10 10.82
C PHE A 51 -5.11 -1.07 10.01
N THR A 52 -4.92 -0.81 8.72
CA THR A 52 -4.05 -1.64 7.87
C THR A 52 -2.61 -1.65 8.39
N THR A 53 -2.10 -0.49 8.80
CA THR A 53 -0.75 -0.37 9.37
C THR A 53 -0.64 -1.13 10.69
N LEU A 54 -1.63 -1.03 11.58
CA LEU A 54 -1.65 -1.79 12.84
C LEU A 54 -1.62 -3.30 12.59
N VAL A 55 -2.41 -3.79 11.64
CA VAL A 55 -2.42 -5.20 11.27
C VAL A 55 -1.07 -5.60 10.67
N GLY A 56 -0.50 -4.81 9.78
CA GLY A 56 0.81 -5.07 9.17
C GLY A 56 1.93 -5.15 10.21
N MET A 57 1.96 -4.22 11.17
CA MET A 57 2.91 -4.25 12.30
C MET A 57 2.76 -5.52 13.15
N TRP A 58 1.52 -5.92 13.44
CA TRP A 58 1.24 -7.14 14.19
C TRP A 58 1.69 -8.40 13.43
N LEU A 59 1.42 -8.47 12.12
CA LEU A 59 1.89 -9.56 11.26
C LEU A 59 3.41 -9.61 11.19
N GLY A 60 4.09 -8.47 11.04
CA GLY A 60 5.55 -8.40 11.03
C GLY A 60 6.18 -8.91 12.33
N ALA A 61 5.52 -8.71 13.47
CA ALA A 61 5.96 -9.26 14.75
C ALA A 61 5.63 -10.75 14.94
N ALA A 62 4.55 -11.23 14.31
CA ALA A 62 4.10 -12.63 14.43
C ALA A 62 4.83 -13.59 13.47
N ILE A 63 5.31 -13.09 12.32
CA ILE A 63 5.97 -13.90 11.29
C ILE A 63 7.45 -14.10 11.66
N PRO A 64 7.98 -15.34 11.62
CA PRO A 64 9.40 -15.60 11.84
C PRO A 64 10.29 -14.86 10.83
N GLY A 65 11.35 -14.21 11.31
CA GLY A 65 12.23 -13.38 10.48
C GLY A 65 12.89 -14.08 9.29
N TRP A 66 13.03 -15.41 9.32
CA TRP A 66 13.57 -16.19 8.18
C TRP A 66 12.55 -16.40 7.04
N ILE A 67 11.25 -16.29 7.34
CA ILE A 67 10.15 -16.37 6.35
C ILE A 67 9.86 -14.98 5.77
N MET A 68 10.11 -13.92 6.55
CA MET A 68 9.75 -12.55 6.20
C MET A 68 10.26 -12.07 4.82
N PRO A 69 11.53 -12.31 4.41
CA PRO A 69 12.02 -11.92 3.09
C PRO A 69 11.24 -12.56 1.94
N TRP A 70 10.80 -13.82 2.11
CA TRP A 70 10.02 -14.53 1.11
C TRP A 70 8.60 -13.97 1.00
N VAL A 71 7.98 -13.69 2.14
CA VAL A 71 6.63 -13.10 2.20
C VAL A 71 6.64 -11.70 1.60
N SER A 72 7.59 -10.83 1.99
CA SER A 72 7.68 -9.47 1.45
C SER A 72 8.01 -9.48 -0.05
N GLY A 73 8.90 -10.36 -0.51
CA GLY A 73 9.22 -10.53 -1.93
C GLY A 73 8.01 -10.97 -2.77
N VAL A 74 7.24 -11.96 -2.30
CA VAL A 74 6.02 -12.43 -2.99
C VAL A 74 4.95 -11.34 -3.03
N LEU A 75 4.72 -10.63 -1.92
CA LEU A 75 3.77 -9.51 -1.85
C LEU A 75 4.19 -8.37 -2.79
N PHE A 76 5.48 -8.05 -2.87
CA PHE A 76 5.99 -7.00 -3.74
C PHE A 76 5.79 -7.33 -5.22
N ILE A 77 6.09 -8.57 -5.64
CA ILE A 77 5.86 -9.04 -7.01
C ILE A 77 4.35 -9.06 -7.31
N GLY A 78 3.53 -9.59 -6.40
CA GLY A 78 2.08 -9.62 -6.54
C GLY A 78 1.48 -8.23 -6.72
N PHE A 79 1.92 -7.27 -5.92
CA PHE A 79 1.54 -5.86 -6.05
C PHE A 79 1.96 -5.27 -7.41
N GLY A 80 3.20 -5.52 -7.84
CA GLY A 80 3.68 -5.05 -9.15
C GLY A 80 2.83 -5.59 -10.31
N ILE A 81 2.48 -6.88 -10.28
CA ILE A 81 1.64 -7.52 -11.31
C ILE A 81 0.21 -6.96 -11.28
N TRP A 82 -0.39 -6.80 -10.09
CA TRP A 82 -1.73 -6.22 -9.96
C TRP A 82 -1.76 -4.80 -10.54
N THR A 83 -0.79 -3.97 -10.16
CA THR A 83 -0.69 -2.57 -10.61
C THR A 83 -0.68 -2.47 -12.15
N LEU A 84 -0.07 -3.42 -12.86
CA LEU A 84 -0.03 -3.44 -14.33
C LEU A 84 -1.38 -3.73 -15.00
N ARG A 85 -2.33 -4.36 -14.28
CA ARG A 85 -3.62 -4.77 -14.84
C ARG A 85 -4.57 -3.58 -15.08
N GLY A 86 -4.38 -2.48 -14.35
CA GLY A 86 -5.26 -1.31 -14.37
C GLY A 86 -6.61 -1.59 -13.68
N ASP A 87 -7.23 -0.53 -13.17
CA ASP A 87 -8.50 -0.61 -12.44
C ASP A 87 -9.64 0.06 -13.22
N THR A 88 -10.86 -0.46 -13.05
CA THR A 88 -12.11 0.10 -13.59
C THR A 88 -13.03 0.50 -12.46
N VAL A 89 -13.72 1.63 -12.59
CA VAL A 89 -14.74 2.07 -11.62
C VAL A 89 -15.95 1.15 -11.72
N GLU A 90 -16.33 0.52 -10.61
CA GLU A 90 -17.59 -0.25 -10.55
C GLU A 90 -18.80 0.69 -10.48
N GLU A 91 -19.81 0.40 -11.28
CA GLU A 91 -21.08 1.10 -11.22
C GLU A 91 -21.69 0.95 -9.82
N GLY A 92 -21.92 2.09 -9.15
CA GLY A 92 -22.54 2.13 -7.83
C GLY A 92 -21.60 2.47 -6.67
N GLU A 93 -20.27 2.61 -6.85
CA GLU A 93 -19.37 3.05 -5.76
C GLU A 93 -19.76 4.42 -5.17
N ALA A 94 -20.18 5.35 -6.02
CA ALA A 94 -20.71 6.65 -5.59
C ALA A 94 -22.09 6.56 -4.90
N ASP A 95 -22.86 5.50 -5.18
CA ASP A 95 -24.19 5.27 -4.63
C ASP A 95 -24.19 4.31 -3.42
N ARG A 96 -23.08 3.57 -3.17
CA ARG A 96 -22.81 2.85 -1.90
C ARG A 96 -22.86 3.82 -0.70
N GLY A 97 -22.67 5.11 -0.95
CA GLY A 97 -22.97 6.21 -0.03
C GLY A 97 -24.46 6.45 0.22
N GLY A 98 -25.31 5.41 0.36
CA GLY A 98 -26.73 5.47 0.77
C GLY A 98 -27.02 6.16 2.11
N MET A 99 -26.00 6.83 2.65
CA MET A 99 -25.96 7.74 3.78
C MET A 99 -26.08 9.23 3.39
N ALA A 100 -26.58 9.57 2.19
CA ALA A 100 -26.87 10.98 1.83
C ALA A 100 -27.68 11.72 2.90
N LYS A 101 -28.52 11.00 3.65
CA LYS A 101 -29.28 11.51 4.81
C LYS A 101 -28.43 12.00 6.00
N TYR A 102 -27.18 11.55 6.13
CA TYR A 102 -26.23 11.94 7.18
C TYR A 102 -25.23 13.02 6.71
N GLY A 103 -25.39 13.49 5.47
CA GLY A 103 -24.65 14.62 4.92
C GLY A 103 -23.41 14.25 4.09
N PRO A 104 -22.85 15.23 3.35
CA PRO A 104 -21.83 15.00 2.31
C PRO A 104 -20.52 14.38 2.79
N VAL A 105 -20.08 14.74 4.01
CA VAL A 105 -18.83 14.23 4.60
C VAL A 105 -18.95 12.74 4.89
N VAL A 106 -20.04 12.33 5.54
CA VAL A 106 -20.28 10.92 5.90
C VAL A 106 -20.52 10.09 4.65
N ALA A 107 -21.30 10.59 3.69
CA ALA A 107 -21.52 9.90 2.42
C ALA A 107 -20.20 9.65 1.67
N THR A 108 -19.34 10.68 1.57
CA THR A 108 -18.02 10.54 0.95
C THR A 108 -17.12 9.59 1.74
N ALA A 109 -17.06 9.72 3.07
CA ALA A 109 -16.22 8.88 3.90
C ALA A 109 -16.59 7.39 3.79
N VAL A 110 -17.88 7.07 3.77
CA VAL A 110 -18.35 5.68 3.61
C VAL A 110 -18.05 5.16 2.21
N ALA A 111 -18.32 5.95 1.16
CA ALA A 111 -18.02 5.55 -0.21
C ALA A 111 -16.52 5.25 -0.39
N PHE A 112 -15.65 6.16 0.07
CA PHE A 112 -14.20 5.95 0.02
C PHE A 112 -13.73 4.82 0.91
N PHE A 113 -14.27 4.68 2.13
CA PHE A 113 -13.88 3.59 3.03
C PHE A 113 -14.08 2.23 2.36
N PHE A 114 -15.21 2.01 1.70
CA PHE A 114 -15.48 0.76 0.99
C PHE A 114 -14.74 0.63 -0.33
N ALA A 115 -14.49 1.73 -1.04
CA ALA A 115 -13.68 1.71 -2.27
C ALA A 115 -12.21 1.34 -1.99
N GLU A 116 -11.69 1.81 -0.86
CA GLU A 116 -10.32 1.56 -0.39
C GLU A 116 -10.19 0.22 0.35
N LEU A 117 -11.30 -0.36 0.84
CA LEU A 117 -11.26 -1.62 1.58
C LEU A 117 -10.94 -2.79 0.66
N GLY A 118 -9.82 -3.45 0.92
CA GLY A 118 -9.31 -4.56 0.11
C GLY A 118 -8.64 -4.12 -1.18
N ASP A 119 -8.37 -2.84 -1.37
CA ASP A 119 -7.71 -2.35 -2.57
C ASP A 119 -6.20 -2.64 -2.57
N LYS A 120 -5.57 -2.55 -3.74
CA LYS A 120 -4.13 -2.82 -3.93
C LYS A 120 -3.26 -2.03 -2.95
N THR A 121 -3.64 -0.79 -2.63
CA THR A 121 -2.91 0.09 -1.71
C THR A 121 -2.94 -0.43 -0.26
N GLN A 122 -4.00 -1.13 0.17
CA GLN A 122 -4.03 -1.76 1.48
C GLN A 122 -3.03 -2.90 1.59
N PHE A 123 -2.95 -3.78 0.58
CA PHE A 123 -1.95 -4.85 0.57
C PHE A 123 -0.52 -4.31 0.56
N MET A 124 -0.28 -3.23 -0.19
CA MET A 124 1.01 -2.53 -0.16
C MET A 124 1.31 -1.93 1.22
N THR A 125 0.35 -1.25 1.83
CA THR A 125 0.50 -0.66 3.17
C THR A 125 0.80 -1.74 4.21
N LEU A 126 0.09 -2.88 4.13
CA LEU A 126 0.32 -4.04 4.99
C LEU A 126 1.74 -4.57 4.85
N ALA A 127 2.22 -4.74 3.61
CA ALA A 127 3.57 -5.22 3.31
C ALA A 127 4.63 -4.26 3.85
N ILE A 128 4.50 -2.96 3.60
CA ILE A 128 5.44 -1.93 4.07
C ILE A 128 5.45 -1.84 5.60
N ALA A 129 4.29 -1.96 6.25
CA ALA A 129 4.18 -1.95 7.70
C ALA A 129 4.77 -3.19 8.37
N ALA A 130 4.71 -4.35 7.68
CA ALA A 130 5.29 -5.58 8.17
C ALA A 130 6.81 -5.64 7.94
N ASP A 131 7.28 -5.31 6.74
CA ASP A 131 8.70 -5.13 6.39
C ASP A 131 8.84 -4.11 5.24
N PRO A 132 9.39 -2.91 5.48
CA PRO A 132 9.53 -1.86 4.47
C PRO A 132 10.62 -2.14 3.41
N GLY A 133 10.98 -3.41 3.19
CA GLY A 133 12.07 -3.83 2.30
C GLY A 133 13.42 -3.94 3.00
N GLY A 134 13.45 -3.91 4.34
CA GLY A 134 14.66 -4.07 5.12
C GLY A 134 15.25 -5.46 4.94
N ALA A 135 14.41 -6.50 4.99
CA ALA A 135 14.89 -7.87 4.90
C ALA A 135 15.44 -8.21 3.50
N LEU A 136 14.82 -7.71 2.43
CA LEU A 136 15.33 -7.88 1.06
C LEU A 136 16.68 -7.17 0.87
N LEU A 137 16.79 -5.91 1.31
CA LEU A 137 18.02 -5.14 1.18
C LEU A 137 19.17 -5.74 2.01
N GLU A 138 18.87 -6.26 3.20
CA GLU A 138 19.86 -6.94 4.05
C GLU A 138 20.37 -8.22 3.38
N ASN A 139 19.47 -9.04 2.84
CA ASN A 139 19.85 -10.22 2.07
C ASN A 139 20.68 -9.85 0.83
N LEU A 140 20.28 -8.86 0.04
CA LEU A 140 21.02 -8.41 -1.15
C LEU A 140 22.42 -7.89 -0.79
N LYS A 141 22.57 -7.15 0.31
CA LYS A 141 23.88 -6.71 0.82
C LYS A 141 24.74 -7.90 1.26
N ALA A 142 24.13 -8.93 1.85
CA ALA A 142 24.82 -10.14 2.27
C ALA A 142 25.26 -11.03 1.09
N VAL A 143 24.60 -10.96 -0.06
CA VAL A 143 24.98 -11.73 -1.26
C VAL A 143 26.38 -11.38 -1.74
N GLY A 144 26.75 -10.09 -1.79
CA GLY A 144 28.06 -9.66 -2.31
C GLY A 144 29.24 -10.35 -1.60
N PRO A 145 29.38 -10.22 -0.27
CA PRO A 145 30.42 -10.89 0.50
C PRO A 145 30.38 -12.42 0.42
N GLN A 146 29.19 -13.03 0.37
CA GLN A 146 29.05 -14.49 0.26
C GLN A 146 29.52 -15.00 -1.11
N VAL A 147 29.14 -14.31 -2.18
CA VAL A 147 29.59 -14.61 -3.54
C VAL A 147 31.10 -14.40 -3.63
N GLN A 148 31.63 -13.32 -3.06
CA GLN A 148 33.08 -13.09 -3.06
C GLN A 148 33.83 -14.17 -2.28
N THR A 149 33.33 -14.57 -1.11
CA THR A 149 33.92 -15.67 -0.31
C THR A 149 33.91 -17.00 -1.08
N TRP A 150 32.81 -17.30 -1.77
CA TRP A 150 32.68 -18.49 -2.62
C TRP A 150 33.65 -18.45 -3.81
N LEU A 151 33.75 -17.32 -4.51
CA LEU A 151 34.71 -17.10 -5.60
C LEU A 151 36.16 -17.24 -5.13
N THR A 152 36.51 -16.67 -3.97
CA THR A 152 37.84 -16.82 -3.36
C THR A 152 38.11 -18.28 -2.98
N SER A 153 37.12 -19.01 -2.46
CA SER A 153 37.27 -20.45 -2.18
C SER A 153 37.49 -21.32 -3.43
N MET A 154 37.05 -20.83 -4.59
CA MET A 154 37.29 -21.45 -5.90
C MET A 154 38.57 -20.98 -6.58
N GLY A 155 39.35 -20.10 -5.94
CA GLY A 155 40.57 -19.53 -6.53
C GLY A 155 40.31 -18.48 -7.61
N LEU A 156 39.08 -17.96 -7.72
CA LEU A 156 38.64 -16.97 -8.71
C LEU A 156 38.51 -15.54 -8.12
N GLY A 157 39.14 -15.28 -6.97
CA GLY A 157 39.11 -13.97 -6.32
C GLY A 157 39.86 -12.91 -7.14
N VAL A 158 39.22 -11.77 -7.40
CA VAL A 158 39.90 -10.55 -7.86
C VAL A 158 40.39 -9.84 -6.60
N GLU A 159 41.71 -9.62 -6.48
CA GLU A 159 42.32 -8.80 -5.41
C GLU A 159 41.82 -7.35 -5.45
#